data_AF-A0A929QI27-F1
#
_entry.id   AF-A0A929QI27-F1
#
_cell.length_a   1.000
_cell.length_b   1.000
_cell.length_c   1.000
_cell.angle_alpha   90.00
_cell.angle_beta   90.00
_cell.angle_gamma   90.00
#
_symmetry.space_group_name_H-M   'P 1'
#
loop_
_entity.id
_entity.type
_entity.pdbx_description
1 polymer ?
#
loop_
_entity_poly.entity_id
_entity_poly.type
_entity_poly.pdbx_seq_one_letter_code
_entity_poly.pdbx_strand_id
1 'polypeptide(L)'
;MLNTLNQPQSSALSDKLLHFTQNFETYIGDLENILQKPKSGDISFVDFDETLYSRIPQFKKDKRFVERRGQAGIDLVYKEIGKDVFLKDYYHPAGVVKEILSRTDVILTAGIDDLQRGKLEYSGIDKEALVVAEHKQKPKAVLEYVLKNIKNIPETITFIDDKAFDLSEEFGLLSDILQTKIILENIYLKPENPIEVDHIDKKIFEKGKELVLS
;
A
#
# COMPACT_ATOMS: atom_id res chain seq x y z
N MET A 1 0.03 17.33 50.01
CA MET A 1 -0.11 16.16 49.13
C MET A 1 -1.21 16.47 48.13
N LEU A 2 -0.84 16.93 46.93
CA LEU A 2 -1.78 17.21 45.84
C LEU A 2 -1.79 15.99 44.91
N ASN A 3 -2.94 15.30 44.86
CA ASN A 3 -3.23 14.28 43.88
C ASN A 3 -3.35 14.93 42.50
N THR A 4 -2.37 14.69 41.63
CA THR A 4 -2.52 14.89 40.19
C THR A 4 -3.44 13.82 39.63
N LEU A 5 -4.68 14.20 39.35
CA LEU A 5 -5.63 13.44 38.56
C LEU A 5 -5.09 13.25 37.13
N ASN A 6 -4.97 11.98 36.74
CA ASN A 6 -4.77 11.57 35.35
C ASN A 6 -5.82 12.22 34.45
N GLN A 7 -5.40 13.12 33.57
CA GLN A 7 -6.20 13.48 32.40
C GLN A 7 -6.23 12.28 31.43
N PRO A 8 -7.38 11.97 30.82
CA PRO A 8 -7.47 10.80 29.97
C PRO A 8 -6.76 11.07 28.64
N GLN A 9 -5.78 10.24 28.31
CA GLN A 9 -5.23 10.08 26.96
C GLN A 9 -6.29 9.59 25.93
N SER A 10 -7.56 9.45 26.32
CA SER A 10 -8.61 8.82 25.52
C SER A 10 -9.28 9.74 24.50
N SER A 11 -9.19 11.08 24.63
CA SER A 11 -9.89 12.00 23.72
C SER A 11 -9.20 12.13 22.36
N ALA A 12 -7.86 12.21 22.32
CA ALA A 12 -7.14 12.31 21.06
C ALA A 12 -7.19 11.02 20.23
N LEU A 13 -7.25 9.86 20.91
CA LEU A 13 -7.42 8.56 20.25
C LEU A 13 -8.85 8.41 19.72
N SER A 14 -9.88 8.85 20.46
CA SER A 14 -11.27 8.80 19.99
C SER A 14 -11.51 9.72 18.79
N ASP A 15 -10.87 10.89 18.74
CA ASP A 15 -11.03 11.83 17.63
C ASP A 15 -10.31 11.36 16.35
N LYS A 16 -9.12 10.76 16.48
CA LYS A 16 -8.40 10.12 15.36
C LYS A 16 -9.14 8.88 14.85
N LEU A 17 -9.65 8.05 15.77
CA LEU A 17 -10.49 6.92 15.43
C LEU A 17 -11.75 7.41 14.72
N LEU A 18 -12.42 8.46 15.21
CA LEU A 18 -13.61 9.06 14.59
C LEU A 18 -13.34 9.63 13.20
N HIS A 19 -12.19 10.25 12.96
CA HIS A 19 -11.89 10.84 11.64
C HIS A 19 -11.44 9.79 10.61
N PHE A 20 -10.74 8.74 11.06
CA PHE A 20 -10.47 7.56 10.25
C PHE A 20 -11.79 6.84 9.99
N THR A 21 -12.57 6.53 11.03
CA THR A 21 -13.84 5.84 10.93
C THR A 21 -14.93 6.65 10.26
N GLN A 22 -14.94 7.99 10.20
CA GLN A 22 -15.87 8.75 9.36
C GLN A 22 -15.73 8.39 7.88
N ASN A 23 -14.52 8.03 7.45
CA ASN A 23 -14.28 7.47 6.12
C ASN A 23 -14.60 5.96 6.01
N PHE A 24 -14.81 5.29 7.16
CA PHE A 24 -15.22 3.88 7.30
C PHE A 24 -16.57 3.69 8.00
N GLU A 25 -17.40 4.74 8.14
CA GLU A 25 -18.60 4.71 9.00
C GLU A 25 -19.63 3.75 8.42
N THR A 26 -19.57 3.58 7.09
CA THR A 26 -20.27 2.57 6.31
C THR A 26 -19.89 1.12 6.66
N TYR A 27 -18.75 0.89 7.31
CA TYR A 27 -18.30 -0.43 7.77
C TYR A 27 -18.61 -0.70 9.24
N ILE A 28 -18.96 0.31 10.04
CA ILE A 28 -19.23 0.13 11.48
C ILE A 28 -20.38 -0.86 11.71
N GLY A 29 -21.43 -0.80 10.88
CA GLY A 29 -22.55 -1.76 10.94
C GLY A 29 -22.15 -3.20 10.59
N ASP A 30 -21.08 -3.38 9.83
CA ASP A 30 -20.58 -4.71 9.45
C ASP A 30 -19.52 -5.25 10.44
N LEU A 31 -18.84 -4.38 11.21
CA LEU A 31 -17.70 -4.75 12.06
C LEU A 31 -18.05 -5.82 13.10
N GLU A 32 -19.27 -5.82 13.67
CA GLU A 32 -19.69 -6.81 14.66
C GLU A 32 -19.85 -8.23 14.09
N ASN A 33 -20.31 -8.36 12.83
CA ASN A 33 -20.37 -9.65 12.13
C ASN A 33 -19.01 -10.06 11.58
N ILE A 34 -18.16 -9.08 11.25
CA ILE A 34 -16.82 -9.27 10.73
C ILE A 34 -15.84 -9.78 11.79
N LEU A 35 -15.87 -9.24 13.00
CA LEU A 35 -15.01 -9.69 14.10
C LEU A 35 -15.31 -11.13 14.56
N GLN A 36 -16.42 -11.71 14.08
CA GLN A 36 -16.75 -13.13 14.28
C GLN A 36 -16.09 -14.05 13.25
N LYS A 37 -15.47 -13.52 12.18
CA LYS A 37 -14.68 -14.33 11.26
C LYS A 37 -13.54 -15.00 12.03
N PRO A 38 -13.28 -16.30 11.78
CA PRO A 38 -12.15 -16.96 12.41
C PRO A 38 -10.84 -16.31 11.93
N LYS A 39 -9.82 -16.34 12.78
CA LYS A 39 -8.47 -15.94 12.43
C LYS A 39 -7.69 -17.11 11.87
N SER A 40 -7.06 -16.92 10.72
CA SER A 40 -6.21 -17.94 10.10
C SER A 40 -5.45 -17.39 8.90
N GLY A 41 -4.20 -17.84 8.75
CA GLY A 41 -3.37 -17.57 7.58
C GLY A 41 -2.81 -16.17 7.55
N ASP A 42 -1.89 -15.93 6.61
CA ASP A 42 -1.26 -14.64 6.39
C ASP A 42 -1.61 -14.13 4.99
N ILE A 43 -1.50 -12.82 4.81
CA ILE A 43 -1.64 -12.19 3.49
C ILE A 43 -0.64 -11.06 3.30
N SER A 44 -0.25 -10.85 2.06
CA SER A 44 0.69 -9.82 1.65
C SER A 44 0.12 -8.95 0.51
N PHE A 45 0.32 -7.65 0.65
CA PHE A 45 0.00 -6.64 -0.34
C PHE A 45 1.29 -5.94 -0.75
N VAL A 46 1.50 -5.73 -2.04
CA VAL A 46 2.66 -5.00 -2.54
C VAL A 46 2.22 -3.88 -3.46
N ASP A 47 2.83 -2.71 -3.32
CA ASP A 47 2.77 -1.69 -4.35
C ASP A 47 3.51 -2.11 -5.62
N PHE A 48 3.21 -1.43 -6.71
CA PHE A 48 3.78 -1.76 -8.00
C PHE A 48 4.90 -0.80 -8.42
N ASP A 49 4.59 0.48 -8.55
CA ASP A 49 5.47 1.49 -9.12
C ASP A 49 6.54 1.93 -8.09
N GLU A 50 7.83 1.87 -8.43
CA GLU A 50 8.97 2.10 -7.49
C GLU A 50 9.17 1.01 -6.43
N THR A 51 8.25 0.06 -6.30
CA THR A 51 8.35 -1.05 -5.33
C THR A 51 8.76 -2.37 -6.00
N LEU A 52 8.01 -2.85 -6.99
CA LEU A 52 8.36 -4.05 -7.75
C LEU A 52 9.28 -3.75 -8.93
N TYR A 53 9.51 -2.48 -9.23
CA TYR A 53 10.37 -1.97 -10.30
C TYR A 53 10.53 -0.44 -10.16
N SER A 54 11.72 0.12 -10.39
CA SER A 54 11.89 1.59 -10.42
C SER A 54 11.77 2.19 -11.82
N ARG A 55 10.88 3.18 -11.99
CA ARG A 55 10.71 3.89 -13.27
C ARG A 55 11.75 5.00 -13.46
N ILE A 56 12.47 5.38 -12.40
CA ILE A 56 13.43 6.48 -12.42
C ILE A 56 14.48 6.34 -13.54
N PRO A 57 15.10 5.17 -13.78
CA PRO A 57 16.09 5.02 -14.85
C PRO A 57 15.51 5.22 -16.26
N GLN A 58 14.26 4.86 -16.49
CA GLN A 58 13.57 5.08 -17.78
C GLN A 58 13.24 6.56 -17.96
N PHE A 59 12.63 7.18 -16.94
CA PHE A 59 12.24 8.59 -17.01
C PHE A 59 13.42 9.54 -17.10
N LYS A 60 14.58 9.19 -16.52
CA LYS A 60 15.81 9.99 -16.68
C LYS A 60 16.31 10.08 -18.13
N LYS A 61 15.89 9.17 -19.02
CA LYS A 61 16.27 9.21 -20.44
C LYS A 61 15.44 10.22 -21.25
N ASP A 62 14.25 10.58 -20.79
CA ASP A 62 13.37 11.54 -21.45
C ASP A 62 13.06 12.72 -20.51
N LYS A 63 13.61 13.89 -20.83
CA LYS A 63 13.47 15.11 -20.02
C LYS A 63 12.02 15.49 -19.75
N ARG A 64 11.08 15.15 -20.64
CA ARG A 64 9.65 15.46 -20.44
C ARG A 64 9.10 14.81 -19.17
N PHE A 65 9.51 13.58 -18.85
CA PHE A 65 9.09 12.89 -17.63
C PHE A 65 9.87 13.35 -16.38
N VAL A 66 11.07 13.90 -16.55
CA VAL A 66 11.82 14.51 -15.45
C VAL A 66 11.14 15.81 -15.01
N GLU A 67 10.75 16.63 -15.98
CA GLU A 67 10.16 17.96 -15.78
C GLU A 67 8.67 17.91 -15.41
N ARG A 68 7.95 16.87 -15.83
CA ARG A 68 6.49 16.72 -15.62
C ARG A 68 6.19 15.54 -14.71
N ARG A 69 5.88 15.83 -13.45
CA ARG A 69 5.51 14.83 -12.43
C ARG A 69 4.02 14.92 -12.08
N GLY A 70 3.50 13.86 -11.47
CA GLY A 70 2.08 13.79 -11.07
C GLY A 70 1.14 13.95 -12.28
N GLN A 71 0.13 14.81 -12.15
CA GLN A 71 -0.86 15.07 -13.20
C GLN A 71 -0.23 15.53 -14.52
N ALA A 72 0.84 16.33 -14.49
CA ALA A 72 1.50 16.77 -15.72
C ALA A 72 2.16 15.60 -16.47
N GLY A 73 2.65 14.59 -15.76
CA GLY A 73 3.17 13.36 -16.35
C GLY A 73 2.05 12.49 -16.93
N ILE A 74 0.89 12.42 -16.26
CA ILE A 74 -0.31 11.76 -16.77
C ILE A 74 -0.79 12.45 -18.06
N ASP A 75 -0.88 13.77 -18.06
CA ASP A 75 -1.28 14.55 -19.22
C ASP A 75 -0.34 14.33 -20.41
N LEU A 76 0.97 14.25 -20.17
CA LEU A 76 1.95 13.90 -21.20
C LEU A 76 1.63 12.52 -21.82
N VAL A 77 1.31 11.51 -20.99
CA VAL A 77 0.96 10.18 -21.48
C VAL A 77 -0.30 10.22 -22.35
N TYR A 78 -1.39 10.82 -21.86
CA TYR A 78 -2.68 10.73 -22.55
C TYR A 78 -2.86 11.74 -23.69
N LYS A 79 -2.27 12.93 -23.60
CA LYS A 79 -2.50 14.02 -24.57
C LYS A 79 -1.43 14.11 -25.65
N GLU A 80 -0.21 13.63 -25.37
CA GLU A 80 0.93 13.80 -26.28
C GLU A 80 1.53 12.48 -26.78
N ILE A 81 1.70 11.49 -25.91
CA ILE A 81 2.37 10.22 -26.28
C ILE A 81 1.36 9.16 -26.75
N GLY A 82 0.21 9.06 -26.09
CA GLY A 82 -0.74 7.95 -26.21
C GLY A 82 -0.39 6.80 -25.27
N LYS A 83 -1.42 6.19 -24.65
CA LYS A 83 -1.26 5.12 -23.65
C LYS A 83 -0.48 3.92 -24.19
N ASP A 84 -0.82 3.43 -25.38
CA ASP A 84 -0.21 2.22 -25.94
C ASP A 84 1.26 2.42 -26.28
N VAL A 85 1.60 3.59 -26.84
CA VAL A 85 3.00 3.99 -27.10
C VAL A 85 3.76 4.14 -25.78
N PHE A 86 3.14 4.74 -24.77
CA PHE A 86 3.73 4.82 -23.44
C PHE A 86 4.02 3.44 -22.85
N LEU A 87 3.03 2.54 -22.85
CA LEU A 87 3.19 1.19 -22.32
C LEU A 87 4.30 0.42 -23.05
N LYS A 88 4.34 0.53 -24.38
CA LYS A 88 5.32 -0.20 -25.19
C LYS A 88 6.75 0.35 -25.08
N ASP A 89 6.91 1.66 -25.20
CA ASP A 89 8.20 2.29 -25.45
C ASP A 89 8.82 2.90 -24.18
N TYR A 90 8.00 3.20 -23.18
CA TYR A 90 8.44 3.82 -21.92
C TYR A 90 8.28 2.88 -20.73
N TYR A 91 7.26 2.04 -20.74
CA TYR A 91 6.97 1.10 -19.66
C TYR A 91 7.41 -0.32 -20.02
N HIS A 92 8.73 -0.53 -20.06
CA HIS A 92 9.31 -1.85 -20.27
C HIS A 92 10.04 -2.25 -18.99
N PRO A 93 9.36 -2.82 -17.98
CA PRO A 93 10.08 -3.33 -16.82
C PRO A 93 11.06 -4.39 -17.33
N ALA A 94 12.36 -4.08 -17.31
CA ALA A 94 13.42 -5.00 -17.73
C ALA A 94 13.45 -6.28 -16.86
N GLY A 95 12.66 -6.25 -15.77
CA GLY A 95 12.27 -7.32 -14.90
C GLY A 95 11.42 -6.74 -13.79
N VAL A 96 10.96 -7.61 -12.90
CA VAL A 96 10.32 -7.27 -11.64
C VAL A 96 11.19 -7.78 -10.50
N VAL A 97 11.06 -7.20 -9.32
CA VAL A 97 11.76 -7.67 -8.11
C VAL A 97 11.17 -9.02 -7.70
N LYS A 98 11.73 -10.11 -8.24
CA LYS A 98 11.21 -11.48 -8.10
C LYS A 98 11.09 -11.95 -6.66
N GLU A 99 12.05 -11.56 -5.82
CA GLU A 99 12.05 -11.87 -4.40
C GLU A 99 10.75 -11.39 -3.74
N ILE A 100 10.37 -10.14 -3.99
CA ILE A 100 9.15 -9.54 -3.42
C ILE A 100 7.90 -10.17 -4.04
N LEU A 101 7.85 -10.26 -5.37
CA LEU A 101 6.69 -10.82 -6.07
C LEU A 101 6.37 -12.27 -5.65
N SER A 102 7.41 -13.07 -5.33
CA SER A 102 7.23 -14.47 -4.93
C SER A 102 6.48 -14.65 -3.61
N ARG A 103 6.53 -13.64 -2.73
CA ARG A 103 5.84 -13.60 -1.44
C ARG A 103 4.68 -12.61 -1.42
N THR A 104 4.17 -12.23 -2.59
CA THR A 104 3.02 -11.33 -2.76
C THR A 104 1.77 -12.13 -3.09
N ASP A 105 0.68 -11.85 -2.38
CA ASP A 105 -0.65 -12.37 -2.71
C ASP A 105 -1.42 -11.39 -3.62
N VAL A 106 -1.40 -10.09 -3.28
CA VAL A 106 -2.17 -9.06 -3.96
C VAL A 106 -1.30 -7.85 -4.33
N ILE A 107 -1.41 -7.36 -5.56
CA ILE A 107 -0.88 -6.05 -5.96
C ILE A 107 -1.87 -4.97 -5.52
N LEU A 108 -1.39 -3.94 -4.83
CA LEU A 108 -2.18 -2.79 -4.41
C LEU A 108 -1.47 -1.48 -4.79
N THR A 109 -1.88 -0.91 -5.93
CA THR A 109 -1.23 0.28 -6.50
C THR A 109 -2.16 1.49 -6.54
N ALA A 110 -1.59 2.69 -6.62
CA ALA A 110 -2.31 3.94 -6.70
C ALA A 110 -2.14 4.63 -8.06
N GLY A 111 -3.22 5.20 -8.59
CA GLY A 111 -3.21 6.02 -9.80
C GLY A 111 -4.45 5.84 -10.65
N ILE A 112 -4.34 6.20 -11.93
CA ILE A 112 -5.43 6.01 -12.89
C ILE A 112 -5.57 4.51 -13.20
N ASP A 113 -6.75 3.96 -12.92
CA ASP A 113 -7.07 2.53 -13.08
C ASP A 113 -6.66 1.99 -14.45
N ASP A 114 -7.11 2.62 -15.54
CA ASP A 114 -6.77 2.20 -16.91
C ASP A 114 -5.25 2.14 -17.18
N LEU A 115 -4.49 3.09 -16.63
CA LEU A 115 -3.04 3.11 -16.80
C LEU A 115 -2.36 2.02 -15.97
N GLN A 116 -2.77 1.86 -14.71
CA GLN A 116 -2.17 0.86 -13.82
C GLN A 116 -2.48 -0.56 -14.28
N ARG A 117 -3.70 -0.83 -14.77
CA ARG A 117 -4.05 -2.12 -15.37
C ARG A 117 -3.22 -2.40 -16.63
N GLY A 118 -3.12 -1.44 -17.54
CA GLY A 118 -2.31 -1.60 -18.75
C GLY A 118 -0.84 -1.91 -18.45
N LYS A 119 -0.27 -1.31 -17.40
CA LYS A 119 1.09 -1.62 -16.94
C LYS A 119 1.24 -3.04 -16.40
N LEU A 120 0.28 -3.49 -15.58
CA LEU A 120 0.29 -4.84 -15.01
C LEU A 120 0.19 -5.91 -16.10
N GLU A 121 -0.73 -5.71 -17.05
CA GLU A 121 -0.89 -6.56 -18.24
C GLU A 121 0.41 -6.62 -19.04
N TYR A 122 1.03 -5.47 -19.31
CA TYR A 122 2.29 -5.40 -20.07
C TYR A 122 3.48 -6.06 -19.35
N SER A 123 3.41 -6.14 -18.01
CA SER A 123 4.43 -6.78 -17.19
C SER A 123 4.29 -8.30 -17.11
N GLY A 124 3.17 -8.86 -17.58
CA GLY A 124 2.89 -10.29 -17.51
C GLY A 124 2.77 -10.83 -16.09
N ILE A 125 2.46 -9.96 -15.10
CA ILE A 125 2.26 -10.38 -13.72
C ILE A 125 0.85 -10.96 -13.59
N ASP A 126 0.78 -12.27 -13.31
CA ASP A 126 -0.47 -12.97 -13.02
C ASP A 126 -0.73 -12.99 -11.51
N LYS A 127 -1.20 -11.86 -10.99
CA LYS A 127 -1.60 -11.66 -9.58
C LYS A 127 -2.88 -10.85 -9.53
N GLU A 128 -3.69 -11.08 -8.49
CA GLU A 128 -4.82 -10.20 -8.20
C GLU A 128 -4.31 -8.77 -7.96
N ALA A 129 -5.01 -7.79 -8.53
CA ALA A 129 -4.61 -6.40 -8.47
C ALA A 129 -5.77 -5.48 -8.11
N LEU A 130 -5.54 -4.67 -7.08
CA LEU A 130 -6.39 -3.59 -6.63
C LEU A 130 -5.75 -2.26 -7.04
N VAL A 131 -6.55 -1.37 -7.64
CA VAL A 131 -6.11 -0.01 -7.96
C VAL A 131 -6.96 0.98 -7.18
N VAL A 132 -6.28 1.83 -6.43
CA VAL A 132 -6.89 2.98 -5.73
C VAL A 132 -6.49 4.28 -6.42
N ALA A 133 -7.23 5.37 -6.20
CA ALA A 133 -6.90 6.64 -6.85
C ALA A 133 -5.64 7.28 -6.26
N GLU A 134 -5.45 7.15 -4.94
CA GLU A 134 -4.36 7.79 -4.20
C GLU A 134 -3.70 6.84 -3.19
N HIS A 135 -2.41 7.05 -2.91
CA HIS A 135 -1.63 6.25 -1.94
C HIS A 135 -2.31 6.12 -0.58
N LYS A 136 -2.86 7.23 -0.06
CA LYS A 136 -3.54 7.28 1.24
C LYS A 136 -4.79 6.39 1.35
N GLN A 137 -5.32 5.89 0.22
CA GLN A 137 -6.50 5.03 0.20
C GLN A 137 -6.16 3.55 0.37
N LYS A 138 -4.88 3.16 0.30
CA LYS A 138 -4.46 1.75 0.40
C LYS A 138 -4.86 1.08 1.71
N PRO A 139 -4.74 1.69 2.91
CA PRO A 139 -5.20 1.06 4.15
C PRO A 139 -6.70 0.73 4.11
N LYS A 140 -7.50 1.60 3.47
CA LYS A 140 -8.93 1.35 3.23
C LYS A 140 -9.16 0.19 2.29
N ALA A 141 -8.45 0.12 1.17
CA ALA A 141 -8.56 -1.01 0.25
C ALA A 141 -8.16 -2.34 0.90
N VAL A 142 -7.13 -2.36 1.76
CA VAL A 142 -6.74 -3.55 2.53
C VAL A 142 -7.88 -3.97 3.46
N LEU A 143 -8.48 -3.03 4.21
CA LEU A 143 -9.64 -3.35 5.04
C LEU A 143 -10.75 -3.96 4.17
N GLU A 144 -11.18 -3.25 3.12
CA GLU A 144 -12.27 -3.70 2.25
C GLU A 144 -12.03 -5.09 1.69
N TYR A 145 -10.80 -5.39 1.26
CA TYR A 145 -10.41 -6.71 0.79
C TYR A 145 -10.53 -7.78 1.89
N VAL A 146 -10.01 -7.52 3.09
CA VAL A 146 -10.13 -8.43 4.24
C VAL A 146 -11.61 -8.69 4.58
N LEU A 147 -12.44 -7.66 4.47
CA LEU A 147 -13.86 -7.74 4.82
C LEU A 147 -14.68 -8.49 3.78
N LYS A 148 -14.44 -8.25 2.48
CA LYS A 148 -15.34 -8.70 1.41
C LYS A 148 -14.81 -9.87 0.60
N ASN A 149 -13.48 -10.02 0.48
CA ASN A 149 -12.88 -10.94 -0.49
C ASN A 149 -12.35 -12.22 0.16
N ILE A 150 -12.02 -12.19 1.46
CA ILE A 150 -11.49 -13.36 2.17
C ILE A 150 -12.42 -13.84 3.28
N LYS A 151 -12.39 -15.15 3.52
CA LYS A 151 -13.28 -15.83 4.48
C LYS A 151 -12.89 -15.60 5.94
N ASN A 152 -11.59 -15.46 6.19
CA ASN A 152 -10.99 -15.38 7.51
C ASN A 152 -10.29 -14.03 7.67
N ILE A 153 -10.20 -13.51 8.89
CA ILE A 153 -9.31 -12.38 9.18
C ILE A 153 -7.87 -12.95 9.25
N PRO A 154 -6.89 -12.41 8.50
CA PRO A 154 -5.52 -12.88 8.56
C PRO A 154 -4.93 -12.72 9.97
N GLU A 155 -4.02 -13.60 10.36
CA GLU A 155 -3.23 -13.43 11.58
C GLU A 155 -2.16 -12.35 11.40
N THR A 156 -1.56 -12.31 10.20
CA THR A 156 -0.62 -11.27 9.77
C THR A 156 -1.02 -10.69 8.42
N ILE A 157 -0.94 -9.36 8.31
CA ILE A 157 -0.98 -8.63 7.04
C ILE A 157 0.39 -7.98 6.83
N THR A 158 1.03 -8.25 5.71
CA THR A 158 2.26 -7.54 5.30
C THR A 158 1.92 -6.56 4.18
N PHE A 159 2.30 -5.29 4.34
CA PHE A 159 2.15 -4.26 3.31
C PHE A 159 3.53 -3.75 2.90
N ILE A 160 3.84 -3.90 1.62
CA ILE A 160 5.16 -3.68 1.05
C ILE A 160 5.07 -2.54 0.04
N ASP A 161 5.81 -1.46 0.24
CA ASP A 161 5.72 -0.24 -0.58
C ASP A 161 6.99 0.60 -0.40
N ASP A 162 7.43 1.38 -1.40
CA ASP A 162 8.59 2.28 -1.24
C ASP A 162 8.33 3.39 -0.19
N LYS A 163 7.06 3.62 0.15
CA LYS A 163 6.55 4.60 1.10
C LYS A 163 5.46 4.01 2.01
N ALA A 164 5.62 2.75 2.41
CA ALA A 164 4.73 2.11 3.39
C ALA A 164 4.64 2.92 4.69
N PHE A 165 5.75 3.50 5.16
CA PHE A 165 5.79 4.20 6.44
C PHE A 165 4.99 5.51 6.47
N ASP A 166 4.71 6.12 5.31
CA ASP A 166 3.83 7.28 5.21
C ASP A 166 2.39 6.97 5.64
N LEU A 167 2.04 5.68 5.71
CA LEU A 167 0.72 5.16 6.10
C LEU A 167 0.74 4.49 7.49
N SER A 168 1.78 4.73 8.29
CA SER A 168 1.99 4.09 9.60
C SER A 168 0.81 4.29 10.55
N GLU A 169 0.23 5.48 10.58
CA GLU A 169 -0.88 5.79 11.49
C GLU A 169 -2.12 4.98 11.11
N GLU A 170 -2.49 4.98 9.83
CA GLU A 170 -3.64 4.28 9.29
C GLU A 170 -3.51 2.76 9.43
N PHE A 171 -2.33 2.21 9.18
CA PHE A 171 -2.08 0.79 9.39
C PHE A 171 -2.00 0.41 10.87
N GLY A 172 -1.55 1.31 11.75
CA GLY A 172 -1.73 1.15 13.18
C GLY A 172 -3.20 0.97 13.54
N LEU A 173 -4.06 1.89 13.09
CA LEU A 173 -5.51 1.79 13.31
C LEU A 173 -6.10 0.49 12.72
N LEU A 174 -5.66 0.09 11.53
CA LEU A 174 -6.11 -1.16 10.91
C LEU A 174 -5.72 -2.40 11.75
N SER A 175 -4.52 -2.40 12.34
CA SER A 175 -4.08 -3.45 13.25
C SER A 175 -4.99 -3.56 14.47
N ASP A 176 -5.44 -2.43 15.01
CA ASP A 176 -6.39 -2.42 16.13
C ASP A 176 -7.78 -2.90 15.70
N ILE A 177 -8.32 -2.39 14.59
CA ILE A 177 -9.66 -2.77 14.10
C ILE A 177 -9.74 -4.28 13.82
N LEU A 178 -8.77 -4.82 13.08
CA LEU A 178 -8.74 -6.25 12.73
C LEU A 178 -8.15 -7.12 13.84
N GLN A 179 -7.64 -6.51 14.93
CA GLN A 179 -6.85 -7.17 15.97
C GLN A 179 -5.71 -8.04 15.37
N THR A 180 -5.14 -7.60 14.25
CA THR A 180 -4.24 -8.38 13.39
C THR A 180 -2.85 -7.79 13.45
N LYS A 181 -1.82 -8.64 13.36
CA LYS A 181 -0.44 -8.14 13.24
C LYS A 181 -0.26 -7.51 11.87
N ILE A 182 0.20 -6.27 11.81
CA ILE A 182 0.51 -5.60 10.55
C ILE A 182 2.00 -5.35 10.46
N ILE A 183 2.62 -5.77 9.36
CA ILE A 183 4.02 -5.54 9.05
C ILE A 183 4.05 -4.57 7.87
N LEU A 184 4.63 -3.39 8.08
CA LEU A 184 4.96 -2.47 6.99
C LEU A 184 6.41 -2.70 6.60
N GLU A 185 6.65 -2.88 5.32
CA GLU A 185 7.98 -3.02 4.74
C GLU A 185 8.22 -1.88 3.75
N ASN A 186 9.13 -0.98 4.11
CA ASN A 186 9.64 0.05 3.21
C ASN A 186 10.76 -0.57 2.37
N ILE A 187 10.55 -0.66 1.06
CA ILE A 187 11.55 -1.25 0.15
C ILE A 187 12.39 -0.18 -0.52
N TYR A 188 13.70 -0.43 -0.54
CA TYR A 188 14.66 0.38 -1.27
C TYR A 188 15.31 -0.49 -2.35
N LEU A 189 15.18 -0.08 -3.61
CA LEU A 189 15.77 -0.79 -4.75
C LEU A 189 17.15 -0.21 -5.09
N LYS A 190 18.04 -1.07 -5.60
CA LYS A 190 19.37 -0.63 -6.05
C LYS A 190 19.25 0.33 -7.24
N PRO A 191 19.83 1.54 -7.18
CA PRO A 191 19.74 2.52 -8.27
C PRO A 191 20.29 2.02 -9.61
N GLU A 192 21.37 1.23 -9.56
CA GLU A 192 22.06 0.67 -10.73
C GLU A 192 21.40 -0.60 -11.27
N ASN A 193 20.63 -1.31 -10.43
CA ASN A 193 19.87 -2.48 -10.84
C ASN A 193 18.46 -2.46 -10.20
N PRO A 194 17.50 -1.72 -10.80
CA PRO A 194 16.18 -1.39 -10.22
C PRO A 194 15.19 -2.56 -10.15
N ILE A 195 15.71 -3.79 -10.13
CA ILE A 195 15.00 -5.06 -9.97
C ILE A 195 15.60 -5.89 -8.82
N GLU A 196 16.60 -5.34 -8.11
CA GLU A 196 17.19 -5.90 -6.91
C GLU A 196 16.87 -5.03 -5.70
N VAL A 197 16.59 -5.67 -4.58
CA VAL A 197 16.45 -5.03 -3.28
C VAL A 197 17.84 -4.61 -2.79
N ASP A 198 17.97 -3.37 -2.36
CA ASP A 198 19.12 -2.87 -1.61
C ASP A 198 18.94 -3.22 -0.12
N HIS A 199 17.86 -2.72 0.48
CA HIS A 199 17.46 -3.04 1.84
C HIS A 199 15.95 -2.90 2.05
N ILE A 200 15.47 -3.41 3.19
CA ILE A 200 14.07 -3.32 3.61
C ILE A 200 14.02 -2.86 5.06
N ASP A 201 13.36 -1.74 5.30
CA ASP A 201 13.04 -1.29 6.65
C ASP A 201 11.68 -1.83 7.07
N LYS A 202 11.52 -2.14 8.36
CA LYS A 202 10.28 -2.74 8.87
C LYS A 202 9.71 -1.98 10.05
N LYS A 203 8.38 -1.86 10.06
CA LYS A 203 7.57 -1.51 11.23
C LYS A 203 6.55 -2.59 11.47
N ILE A 204 6.33 -2.93 12.74
CA ILE A 204 5.36 -3.94 13.13
C ILE A 204 4.34 -3.29 14.06
N PHE A 205 3.07 -3.51 13.78
CA PHE A 205 1.95 -3.05 14.59
C PHE A 205 1.18 -4.24 15.13
N GLU A 206 0.89 -4.20 16.43
CA GLU A 206 -0.05 -5.11 17.08
C GLU A 206 -0.97 -4.32 18.00
N LYS A 207 -2.29 -4.51 17.86
CA LYS A 207 -3.32 -3.83 18.67
C LYS A 207 -3.15 -2.30 18.65
N GLY A 208 -2.89 -1.76 17.45
CA GLY A 208 -2.71 -0.33 17.26
C GLY A 208 -1.37 0.26 17.68
N LYS A 209 -0.44 -0.55 18.21
CA LYS A 209 0.83 -0.05 18.73
C LYS A 209 2.00 -0.55 17.89
N GLU A 210 2.89 0.37 17.53
CA GLU A 210 4.17 0.03 16.93
C GLU A 210 5.02 -0.74 17.95
N LEU A 211 5.51 -1.91 17.56
CA LEU A 211 6.44 -2.71 18.35
C LEU A 211 7.85 -2.22 18.06
N VAL A 212 8.50 -1.61 19.05
CA VAL A 212 9.92 -1.28 18.98
C VAL A 212 10.70 -2.57 19.24
N LEU A 213 11.30 -3.12 18.20
CA LEU A 213 12.21 -4.26 18.33
C LEU A 213 13.53 -3.77 18.93
N SER A 214 13.80 -4.18 20.17
CA SER A 214 15.06 -3.92 20.90
C SER A 214 16.18 -4.86 20.46
#